data_AF-A0A7V6Z316-F1
#
_entry.id   AF-A0A7V6Z316-F1
#
_cell.length_a   1.000
_cell.length_b   1.000
_cell.length_c   1.000
_cell.angle_alpha   90.00
_cell.angle_beta   90.00
_cell.angle_gamma   90.00
#
_symmetry.space_group_name_H-M   'P 1'
#
loop_
_entity.id
_entity.type
_entity.pdbx_description
1 polymer ?
#
loop_
_entity_poly.entity_id
_entity_poly.type
_entity_poly.pdbx_seq_one_letter_code
_entity_poly.pdbx_strand_id
1 'polypeptide(L)'
;MKIKSLYRKLGAIVTAWPAPAAIFVVASFVCTVWWLYAAFSGQDSLGWLEPAASVFALLGAFLLAALVILSRKEDARHEATSYGLTRGLATGYYFNYLRPLLTAVRDPQHEIHKRATAHGPVQIAALVVGIPSRLEEFDPAQHERLIQTAVQGQRARMTVHPLEVPIAGRPRPIVTRLVVIPETRTAILLDIPTTLSVVKDFSEFIAAHGAASDGVNDEFVVEASKKLIAKSKAEDFERRLKGMIEEFHNTVGKVTSLESPGAVAMALVHIVATRKLRHRLSELAE
;
A
#
# COMPACT_ATOMS: atom_id res chain seq x y z
N MET A 1 -31.18 -4.24 -19.46
CA MET A 1 -30.50 -4.58 -18.20
C MET A 1 -29.64 -3.45 -17.57
N LYS A 2 -29.77 -2.17 -18.02
CA LYS A 2 -29.00 -1.03 -17.46
C LYS A 2 -29.78 -0.15 -16.46
N ILE A 3 -31.10 -0.24 -16.44
CA ILE A 3 -31.96 0.63 -15.60
C ILE A 3 -31.97 0.18 -14.13
N LYS A 4 -32.04 -1.13 -13.85
CA LYS A 4 -32.02 -1.67 -12.46
C LYS A 4 -30.73 -1.35 -11.69
N SER A 5 -29.60 -1.18 -12.39
CA SER A 5 -28.31 -0.79 -11.77
C SER A 5 -28.30 0.69 -11.37
N LEU A 6 -28.98 1.56 -12.14
CA LEU A 6 -29.13 2.97 -11.80
C LEU A 6 -30.01 3.16 -10.55
N TYR A 7 -31.14 2.45 -10.47
CA TYR A 7 -32.03 2.50 -9.30
C TYR A 7 -31.37 2.00 -8.03
N ARG A 8 -30.49 0.99 -8.11
CA ARG A 8 -29.75 0.46 -6.95
C ARG A 8 -28.67 1.43 -6.45
N LYS A 9 -28.04 2.17 -7.37
CA LYS A 9 -27.06 3.23 -7.04
C LYS A 9 -27.77 4.49 -6.50
N LEU A 10 -28.90 4.87 -7.08
CA LEU A 10 -29.74 5.96 -6.56
C LEU A 10 -30.32 5.63 -5.18
N GLY A 11 -30.77 4.40 -4.95
CA GLY A 11 -31.24 3.95 -3.63
C GLY A 11 -30.17 4.01 -2.55
N ALA A 12 -28.92 3.66 -2.88
CA ALA A 12 -27.79 3.76 -1.94
C ALA A 12 -27.40 5.21 -1.63
N ILE A 13 -27.55 6.13 -2.59
CA ILE A 13 -27.31 7.56 -2.40
C ILE A 13 -28.38 8.16 -1.47
N VAL A 14 -29.64 7.74 -1.59
CA VAL A 14 -30.75 8.23 -0.75
C VAL A 14 -30.65 7.72 0.70
N THR A 15 -30.11 6.51 0.94
CA THR A 15 -29.98 5.94 2.29
C THR A 15 -28.85 6.54 3.13
N ALA A 16 -27.91 7.28 2.53
CA ALA A 16 -26.79 7.91 3.24
C ALA A 16 -27.02 9.40 3.55
N TRP A 17 -28.20 9.94 3.22
CA TRP A 17 -28.53 11.35 3.45
C TRP A 17 -29.29 11.52 4.77
N PRO A 18 -29.05 12.59 5.55
CA PRO A 18 -29.99 12.97 6.59
C PRO A 18 -31.35 13.18 5.91
N ALA A 19 -32.39 12.49 6.39
CA ALA A 19 -33.73 12.52 5.80
C ALA A 19 -34.22 13.93 5.39
N PRO A 20 -33.92 15.03 6.12
CA PRO A 20 -34.27 16.39 5.71
C PRO A 20 -33.65 16.84 4.37
N ALA A 21 -32.41 16.45 4.07
CA ALA A 21 -31.72 16.85 2.83
C ALA A 21 -32.30 16.15 1.59
N ALA A 22 -32.69 14.88 1.75
CA ALA A 22 -33.30 14.10 0.67
C ALA A 22 -34.70 14.64 0.35
N ILE A 23 -35.47 14.98 1.38
CA ILE A 23 -36.77 15.64 1.26
C ILE A 23 -36.61 16.99 0.54
N PHE A 24 -35.61 17.80 0.90
CA PHE A 24 -35.38 19.10 0.29
C PHE A 24 -35.04 19.02 -1.21
N VAL A 25 -34.17 18.08 -1.61
CA VAL A 25 -33.81 17.89 -3.02
C VAL A 25 -34.97 17.36 -3.85
N VAL A 26 -35.75 16.41 -3.31
CA VAL A 26 -36.96 15.92 -3.99
C VAL A 26 -38.00 17.04 -4.11
N ALA A 27 -38.24 17.82 -3.07
CA ALA A 27 -39.16 18.95 -3.11
C ALA A 27 -38.72 20.02 -4.11
N SER A 28 -37.43 20.36 -4.14
CA SER A 28 -36.86 21.32 -5.10
C SER A 28 -36.99 20.84 -6.55
N PHE A 29 -36.75 19.55 -6.80
CA PHE A 29 -36.93 18.95 -8.12
C PHE A 29 -38.39 18.96 -8.56
N VAL A 30 -39.32 18.61 -7.67
CA VAL A 30 -40.77 18.64 -7.95
C VAL A 30 -41.25 20.06 -8.25
N CYS A 31 -40.83 21.05 -7.46
CA CYS A 31 -41.16 22.46 -7.72
C CYS A 31 -40.60 22.96 -9.06
N THR A 32 -39.38 22.54 -9.42
CA THR A 32 -38.74 22.93 -10.69
C THR A 32 -39.45 22.31 -11.89
N VAL A 33 -39.81 21.02 -11.81
CA VAL A 33 -40.57 20.33 -12.87
C VAL A 33 -41.98 20.91 -13.01
N TRP A 34 -42.63 21.22 -11.90
CA TRP A 34 -43.96 21.84 -11.90
C TRP A 34 -43.95 23.24 -12.50
N TRP A 35 -42.94 24.05 -12.18
CA TRP A 35 -42.73 25.36 -12.80
C TRP A 35 -42.49 25.24 -14.31
N LEU A 36 -41.64 24.31 -14.74
CA LEU A 36 -41.39 24.08 -16.18
C LEU A 36 -42.68 23.69 -16.91
N TYR A 37 -43.50 22.82 -16.31
CA TYR A 37 -44.79 22.41 -16.88
C TYR A 37 -45.80 23.58 -16.94
N ALA A 38 -45.88 24.40 -15.89
CA ALA A 38 -46.73 25.59 -15.86
C ALA A 38 -46.32 26.62 -16.92
N ALA A 39 -45.00 26.82 -17.11
CA ALA A 39 -44.45 27.69 -18.15
C ALA A 39 -44.75 27.17 -19.57
N PHE A 40 -44.70 25.86 -19.80
CA PHE A 40 -45.05 25.26 -21.10
C PHE A 40 -46.55 25.24 -21.40
N SER A 41 -47.41 25.28 -20.39
CA SER A 41 -48.88 25.24 -20.53
C SER A 41 -49.53 26.62 -20.60
N GLY A 42 -48.75 27.71 -20.59
CA GLY A 42 -49.24 29.08 -20.75
C GLY A 42 -50.09 29.60 -19.58
N GLN A 43 -49.88 29.06 -18.38
CA GLN A 43 -50.59 29.53 -17.18
C GLN A 43 -49.88 30.76 -16.59
N ASP A 44 -50.37 31.96 -16.92
CA ASP A 44 -49.82 33.26 -16.45
C ASP A 44 -50.05 33.56 -14.95
N SER A 45 -50.72 32.69 -14.20
CA SER A 45 -51.16 32.96 -12.81
C SER A 45 -50.14 32.60 -11.71
N LEU A 46 -48.89 32.25 -12.07
CA LEU A 46 -47.92 31.64 -11.14
C LEU A 46 -46.54 32.33 -11.11
N GLY A 47 -46.47 33.64 -11.39
CA GLY A 47 -45.21 34.41 -11.46
C GLY A 47 -44.35 34.46 -10.18
N TRP A 48 -44.88 34.06 -9.02
CA TRP A 48 -44.11 33.98 -7.76
C TRP A 48 -43.31 32.68 -7.60
N LEU A 49 -43.55 31.65 -8.44
CA LEU A 49 -42.80 30.39 -8.41
C LEU A 49 -41.39 30.52 -9.00
N GLU A 50 -41.17 31.49 -9.89
CA GLU A 50 -39.88 31.71 -10.56
C GLU A 50 -38.77 32.23 -9.60
N PRO A 51 -39.04 33.22 -8.71
CA PRO A 51 -38.12 33.58 -7.63
C PRO A 51 -37.90 32.45 -6.62
N ALA A 52 -38.94 31.65 -6.33
CA ALA A 52 -38.83 30.56 -5.37
C ALA A 52 -37.94 29.43 -5.92
N ALA A 53 -38.15 29.01 -7.17
CA ALA A 53 -37.37 27.97 -7.82
C ALA A 53 -35.88 28.34 -7.95
N SER A 54 -35.58 29.60 -8.28
CA SER A 54 -34.20 30.09 -8.35
C SER A 54 -33.50 30.13 -6.98
N VAL A 55 -34.20 30.53 -5.92
CA VAL A 55 -33.69 30.48 -4.53
C VAL A 55 -33.44 29.04 -4.08
N PHE A 56 -34.37 28.11 -4.37
CA PHE A 56 -34.21 26.69 -4.04
C PHE A 56 -33.10 26.00 -4.83
N ALA A 57 -32.91 26.37 -6.10
CA ALA A 57 -31.81 25.88 -6.92
C ALA A 57 -30.44 26.37 -6.39
N LEU A 58 -30.35 27.63 -6.00
CA LEU A 58 -29.13 28.22 -5.42
C LEU A 58 -28.77 27.58 -4.08
N LEU A 59 -29.75 27.43 -3.18
CA LEU A 59 -29.58 26.75 -1.89
C LEU A 59 -29.21 25.28 -2.06
N GLY A 60 -29.85 24.59 -3.01
CA GLY A 60 -29.54 23.19 -3.35
C GLY A 60 -28.10 23.03 -3.88
N ALA A 61 -27.67 23.91 -4.78
CA ALA A 61 -26.30 23.91 -5.32
C ALA A 61 -25.26 24.24 -4.24
N PHE A 62 -25.56 25.17 -3.33
CA PHE A 62 -24.67 25.50 -2.22
C PHE A 62 -24.52 24.34 -1.23
N LEU A 63 -25.62 23.66 -0.88
CA LEU A 63 -25.60 22.47 -0.03
C LEU A 63 -24.85 21.29 -0.69
N LEU A 64 -25.05 21.07 -2.00
CA LEU A 64 -24.31 20.06 -2.76
C LEU A 64 -22.81 20.39 -2.83
N ALA A 65 -22.44 21.64 -3.08
CA ALA A 65 -21.05 22.07 -3.09
C ALA A 65 -20.41 21.93 -1.70
N ALA A 66 -21.10 22.32 -0.63
CA ALA A 66 -20.63 22.16 0.74
C ALA A 66 -20.47 20.67 1.10
N LEU A 67 -21.41 19.80 0.71
CA LEU A 67 -21.31 18.35 0.90
C LEU A 67 -20.16 17.73 0.11
N VAL A 68 -19.96 18.12 -1.16
CA VAL A 68 -18.82 17.64 -1.96
C VAL A 68 -17.49 18.10 -1.38
N ILE A 69 -17.42 19.31 -0.83
CA ILE A 69 -16.21 19.83 -0.16
C ILE A 69 -15.98 19.09 1.17
N LEU A 70 -17.02 18.84 1.95
CA LEU A 70 -16.92 18.12 3.23
C LEU A 70 -16.61 16.63 3.03
N SER A 71 -17.23 15.96 2.07
CA SER A 71 -16.94 14.56 1.73
C SER A 71 -15.51 14.41 1.20
N ARG A 72 -15.05 15.33 0.35
CA ARG A 72 -13.65 15.38 -0.08
C ARG A 72 -12.68 15.64 1.07
N LYS A 73 -13.10 16.37 2.12
CA LYS A 73 -12.24 16.67 3.27
C LYS A 73 -12.09 15.48 4.22
N GLU A 74 -13.11 14.63 4.35
CA GLU A 74 -13.07 13.38 5.11
C GLU A 74 -12.31 12.29 4.36
N ASP A 75 -12.61 12.10 3.06
CA ASP A 75 -11.86 11.19 2.19
C ASP A 75 -10.38 11.60 2.10
N ALA A 76 -10.08 12.89 1.92
CA ALA A 76 -8.71 13.38 1.90
C ALA A 76 -8.02 13.32 3.27
N ARG A 77 -8.74 13.38 4.40
CA ARG A 77 -8.13 13.20 5.74
C ARG A 77 -7.78 11.74 6.02
N HIS A 78 -8.67 10.80 5.69
CA HIS A 78 -8.41 9.37 5.82
C HIS A 78 -7.41 8.85 4.77
N GLU A 79 -7.41 9.43 3.57
CA GLU A 79 -6.36 9.19 2.58
C GLU A 79 -5.04 9.82 3.02
N ALA A 80 -4.95 11.11 3.35
CA ALA A 80 -3.67 11.77 3.64
C ALA A 80 -2.93 11.22 4.87
N THR A 81 -3.64 10.86 5.94
CA THR A 81 -3.01 10.30 7.16
C THR A 81 -2.42 8.91 6.93
N SER A 82 -3.02 8.13 6.04
CA SER A 82 -2.72 6.72 5.87
C SER A 82 -1.94 6.42 4.57
N TYR A 83 -2.05 7.29 3.55
CA TYR A 83 -1.21 7.34 2.34
C TYR A 83 0.20 7.86 2.63
N GLY A 84 0.37 8.80 3.57
CA GLY A 84 1.66 9.42 3.83
C GLY A 84 2.69 8.46 4.42
N LEU A 85 2.29 7.70 5.46
CA LEU A 85 3.21 6.84 6.20
C LEU A 85 3.73 5.67 5.35
N THR A 86 2.87 4.81 4.82
CA THR A 86 3.32 3.64 4.04
C THR A 86 4.05 4.02 2.76
N ARG A 87 3.68 5.16 2.14
CA ARG A 87 4.44 5.72 1.02
C ARG A 87 5.83 6.17 1.44
N GLY A 88 5.94 6.93 2.53
CA GLY A 88 7.22 7.38 3.07
C GLY A 88 8.12 6.20 3.42
N LEU A 89 7.58 5.19 4.13
CA LEU A 89 8.30 3.98 4.51
C LEU A 89 8.77 3.18 3.28
N ALA A 90 7.88 2.94 2.31
CA ALA A 90 8.25 2.22 1.09
C ALA A 90 9.31 2.99 0.28
N THR A 91 9.14 4.31 0.14
CA THR A 91 10.08 5.18 -0.58
C THR A 91 11.44 5.18 0.10
N GLY A 92 11.46 5.35 1.42
CA GLY A 92 12.67 5.30 2.23
C GLY A 92 13.37 3.94 2.13
N TYR A 93 12.62 2.84 2.23
CA TYR A 93 13.18 1.49 2.06
C TYR A 93 13.74 1.28 0.65
N TYR A 94 13.01 1.71 -0.38
CA TYR A 94 13.44 1.56 -1.76
C TYR A 94 14.76 2.32 -2.03
N PHE A 95 14.83 3.60 -1.70
CA PHE A 95 16.02 4.42 -1.99
C PHE A 95 17.19 4.16 -1.05
N ASN A 96 16.93 3.82 0.21
CA ASN A 96 18.00 3.58 1.20
C ASN A 96 18.40 2.12 1.35
N TYR A 97 17.70 1.16 0.75
CA TYR A 97 18.05 -0.26 0.88
C TYR A 97 18.06 -0.96 -0.48
N LEU A 98 16.90 -1.07 -1.14
CA LEU A 98 16.80 -1.91 -2.35
C LEU A 98 17.60 -1.36 -3.52
N ARG A 99 17.41 -0.09 -3.89
CA ARG A 99 18.06 0.51 -5.06
C ARG A 99 19.58 0.42 -5.00
N PRO A 100 20.27 0.86 -3.93
CA PRO A 100 21.73 0.74 -3.85
C PRO A 100 22.19 -0.72 -3.84
N LEU A 101 21.46 -1.62 -3.17
CA LEU A 101 21.82 -3.05 -3.14
C LEU A 101 21.67 -3.70 -4.51
N LEU A 102 20.59 -3.40 -5.24
CA LEU A 102 20.40 -3.87 -6.63
C LEU A 102 21.46 -3.31 -7.57
N THR A 103 21.86 -2.06 -7.38
CA THR A 103 22.94 -1.45 -8.17
C THR A 103 24.27 -2.16 -7.88
N ALA A 104 24.56 -2.45 -6.62
CA ALA A 104 25.74 -3.19 -6.20
C ALA A 104 25.79 -4.62 -6.74
N VAL A 105 24.66 -5.36 -6.72
CA VAL A 105 24.58 -6.73 -7.26
C VAL A 105 24.72 -6.78 -8.79
N ARG A 106 24.34 -5.70 -9.48
CA ARG A 106 24.46 -5.62 -10.95
C ARG A 106 25.86 -5.30 -11.42
N ASP A 107 26.66 -4.64 -10.61
CA ASP A 107 28.05 -4.32 -10.92
C ASP A 107 28.95 -5.54 -10.62
N PRO A 108 29.46 -6.26 -11.64
CA PRO A 108 30.25 -7.47 -11.44
C PRO A 108 31.56 -7.22 -10.69
N GLN A 109 32.06 -5.98 -10.68
CA GLN A 109 33.29 -5.60 -10.00
C GLN A 109 33.05 -5.16 -8.55
N HIS A 110 31.79 -5.02 -8.14
CA HIS A 110 31.45 -4.58 -6.79
C HIS A 110 31.90 -5.60 -5.74
N GLU A 111 32.34 -5.10 -4.58
CA GLU A 111 32.85 -5.93 -3.48
C GLU A 111 31.82 -6.91 -2.91
N ILE A 112 30.54 -6.73 -3.21
CA ILE A 112 29.47 -7.61 -2.72
C ILE A 112 29.67 -9.04 -3.21
N HIS A 113 30.13 -9.22 -4.45
CA HIS A 113 30.41 -10.55 -5.01
C HIS A 113 31.58 -11.21 -4.29
N LYS A 114 32.67 -10.45 -4.04
CA LYS A 114 33.83 -10.94 -3.27
C LYS A 114 33.42 -11.37 -1.85
N ARG A 115 32.62 -10.55 -1.17
CA ARG A 115 32.12 -10.84 0.18
C ARG A 115 31.19 -12.05 0.20
N ALA A 116 30.29 -12.17 -0.77
CA ALA A 116 29.44 -13.36 -0.89
C ALA A 116 30.29 -14.63 -1.14
N THR A 117 31.31 -14.54 -1.99
CA THR A 117 32.20 -15.67 -2.27
C THR A 117 33.09 -16.11 -1.10
N ALA A 118 33.27 -15.25 -0.08
CA ALA A 118 33.98 -15.62 1.14
C ALA A 118 33.25 -16.74 1.93
N HIS A 119 31.96 -16.94 1.67
CA HIS A 119 31.13 -17.99 2.28
C HIS A 119 30.98 -19.24 1.37
N GLY A 120 31.69 -19.30 0.24
CA GLY A 120 31.67 -20.40 -0.73
C GLY A 120 31.66 -19.89 -2.18
N PRO A 121 31.95 -20.73 -3.18
CA PRO A 121 31.94 -20.33 -4.59
C PRO A 121 30.50 -20.16 -5.10
N VAL A 122 29.84 -19.07 -4.70
CA VAL A 122 28.41 -18.82 -4.96
C VAL A 122 28.16 -17.60 -5.83
N GLN A 123 27.03 -17.62 -6.53
CA GLN A 123 26.49 -16.47 -7.27
C GLN A 123 25.22 -15.95 -6.62
N ILE A 124 25.10 -14.63 -6.48
CA ILE A 124 23.87 -13.99 -5.98
C ILE A 124 22.80 -14.12 -7.06
N ALA A 125 21.78 -14.94 -6.82
CA ALA A 125 20.70 -15.20 -7.77
C ALA A 125 19.45 -14.37 -7.50
N ALA A 126 19.19 -14.03 -6.24
CA ALA A 126 17.96 -13.35 -5.84
C ALA A 126 18.14 -12.45 -4.61
N LEU A 127 17.21 -11.51 -4.48
CA LEU A 127 16.95 -10.67 -3.33
C LEU A 127 15.49 -10.89 -2.92
N VAL A 128 15.28 -11.43 -1.72
CA VAL A 128 13.96 -11.73 -1.17
C VAL A 128 13.65 -10.73 -0.06
N VAL A 129 12.48 -10.11 -0.13
CA VAL A 129 11.96 -9.22 0.91
C VAL A 129 10.73 -9.88 1.54
N GLY A 130 10.84 -10.22 2.83
CA GLY A 130 9.74 -10.74 3.65
C GLY A 130 8.90 -9.61 4.23
N ILE A 131 7.68 -9.43 3.74
CA ILE A 131 6.73 -8.43 4.27
C ILE A 131 5.97 -9.04 5.45
N PRO A 132 6.07 -8.47 6.66
CA PRO A 132 5.26 -8.85 7.80
C PRO A 132 3.77 -8.85 7.45
N SER A 133 3.09 -9.93 7.84
CA SER A 133 1.68 -10.21 7.55
C SER A 133 0.84 -10.42 8.81
N ARG A 134 1.49 -10.58 9.96
CA ARG A 134 0.89 -10.72 11.29
C ARG A 134 1.53 -9.72 12.26
N LEU A 135 0.80 -9.30 13.29
CA LEU A 135 1.25 -8.26 14.22
C LEU A 135 2.60 -8.60 14.87
N GLU A 136 2.82 -9.86 15.19
CA GLU A 136 4.05 -10.34 15.83
C GLU A 136 5.25 -10.23 14.88
N GLU A 137 5.03 -10.38 13.58
CA GLU A 137 6.08 -10.31 12.55
C GLU A 137 6.61 -8.88 12.33
N PHE A 138 5.91 -7.85 12.82
CA PHE A 138 6.37 -6.46 12.75
C PHE A 138 7.43 -6.14 13.81
N ASP A 139 7.58 -6.98 14.84
CA ASP A 139 8.61 -6.83 15.87
C ASP A 139 9.99 -7.23 15.33
N PRO A 140 10.96 -6.29 15.25
CA PRO A 140 12.31 -6.58 14.77
C PRO A 140 13.03 -7.68 15.57
N ALA A 141 12.70 -7.85 16.85
CA ALA A 141 13.30 -8.89 17.69
C ALA A 141 12.99 -10.31 17.18
N GLN A 142 11.91 -10.47 16.41
CA GLN A 142 11.50 -11.76 15.86
C GLN A 142 12.13 -12.07 14.50
N HIS A 143 12.66 -11.07 13.79
CA HIS A 143 13.08 -11.21 12.38
C HIS A 143 14.16 -12.25 12.18
N GLU A 144 15.16 -12.29 13.07
CA GLU A 144 16.24 -13.28 13.00
C GLU A 144 15.69 -14.71 13.17
N ARG A 145 14.79 -14.91 14.13
CA ARG A 145 14.13 -16.20 14.35
C ARG A 145 13.26 -16.62 13.16
N LEU A 146 12.54 -15.67 12.55
CA LEU A 146 11.69 -15.92 11.39
C LEU A 146 12.53 -16.36 10.18
N ILE A 147 13.66 -15.69 9.95
CA ILE A 147 14.61 -16.06 8.89
C ILE A 147 15.20 -17.44 9.14
N GLN A 148 15.72 -17.70 10.35
CA GLN A 148 16.30 -19.01 10.70
C GLN A 148 15.28 -20.15 10.56
N THR A 149 14.04 -19.92 10.99
CA THR A 149 12.95 -20.92 10.85
C THR A 149 12.62 -21.20 9.38
N ALA A 150 12.62 -20.17 8.54
CA ALA A 150 12.37 -20.32 7.09
C ALA A 150 13.47 -21.13 6.37
N VAL A 151 14.69 -21.09 6.89
CA VAL A 151 15.90 -21.75 6.35
C VAL A 151 16.05 -23.19 6.88
N GLN A 152 15.82 -23.43 8.17
CA GLN A 152 16.01 -24.75 8.80
C GLN A 152 14.99 -25.81 8.32
N GLY A 153 13.82 -25.39 7.84
CA GLY A 153 12.76 -26.29 7.37
C GLY A 153 12.91 -26.76 5.92
N GLN A 154 14.08 -26.63 5.31
CA GLN A 154 14.30 -26.86 3.88
C GLN A 154 14.91 -28.23 3.59
N ARG A 155 14.65 -28.75 2.37
CA ARG A 155 15.33 -29.95 1.88
C ARG A 155 16.80 -29.67 1.52
N ALA A 156 17.07 -28.53 0.91
CA ALA A 156 18.42 -28.07 0.61
C ALA A 156 19.11 -27.55 1.88
N ARG A 157 20.42 -27.78 2.02
CA ARG A 157 21.17 -27.25 3.17
C ARG A 157 21.41 -25.77 2.96
N MET A 158 20.76 -24.95 3.78
CA MET A 158 20.93 -23.50 3.74
C MET A 158 21.66 -23.01 4.98
N THR A 159 22.56 -22.04 4.79
CA THR A 159 23.24 -21.33 5.89
C THR A 159 23.02 -19.84 5.76
N VAL A 160 22.81 -19.15 6.89
CA VAL A 160 22.55 -17.71 6.92
C VAL A 160 23.77 -17.00 7.49
N HIS A 161 24.25 -15.98 6.78
CA HIS A 161 25.38 -15.16 7.19
C HIS A 161 24.97 -13.68 7.17
N PRO A 162 25.37 -12.87 8.15
CA PRO A 162 25.24 -11.42 8.04
C PRO A 162 26.19 -10.92 6.95
N LEU A 163 25.71 -10.01 6.11
CA LEU A 163 26.48 -9.40 5.03
C LEU A 163 26.41 -7.89 5.14
N GLU A 164 27.56 -7.26 5.33
CA GLU A 164 27.72 -5.81 5.27
C GLU A 164 28.19 -5.40 3.88
N VAL A 165 27.37 -4.62 3.18
CA VAL A 165 27.63 -4.15 1.82
C VAL A 165 28.02 -2.67 1.87
N PRO A 166 29.29 -2.32 1.62
CA PRO A 166 29.70 -0.94 1.50
C PRO A 166 29.08 -0.33 0.23
N ILE A 167 28.58 0.90 0.32
CA ILE A 167 28.01 1.65 -0.80
C ILE A 167 28.70 3.00 -0.85
N ALA A 168 29.23 3.36 -2.02
CA ALA A 168 29.90 4.65 -2.23
C ALA A 168 28.99 5.83 -1.86
N GLY A 169 29.55 6.82 -1.16
CA GLY A 169 28.81 8.00 -0.72
C GLY A 169 27.88 7.78 0.48
N ARG A 170 27.85 6.58 1.08
CA ARG A 170 27.06 6.29 2.28
C ARG A 170 27.95 6.09 3.50
N PRO A 171 27.65 6.73 4.64
CA PRO A 171 28.48 6.62 5.85
C PRO A 171 28.35 5.27 6.57
N ARG A 172 27.28 4.52 6.32
CA ARG A 172 27.02 3.21 6.93
C ARG A 172 26.79 2.16 5.85
N PRO A 173 27.36 0.95 5.98
CA PRO A 173 27.08 -0.14 5.06
C PRO A 173 25.61 -0.57 5.15
N ILE A 174 25.12 -1.19 4.08
CA ILE A 174 23.84 -1.89 4.10
C ILE A 174 24.06 -3.25 4.76
N VAL A 175 23.32 -3.51 5.83
CA VAL A 175 23.33 -4.82 6.49
C VAL A 175 22.17 -5.65 5.92
N THR A 176 22.49 -6.83 5.40
CA THR A 176 21.51 -7.79 4.86
C THR A 176 21.88 -9.21 5.30
N ARG A 177 20.99 -10.18 5.07
CA ARG A 177 21.30 -11.60 5.29
C ARG A 177 21.64 -12.25 3.96
N LEU A 178 22.73 -12.99 3.93
CA LEU A 178 23.12 -13.86 2.83
C LEU A 178 22.74 -15.29 3.18
N VAL A 179 21.78 -15.85 2.44
CA VAL A 179 21.43 -17.27 2.49
C VAL A 179 22.26 -17.99 1.43
N VAL A 180 23.16 -18.86 1.86
CA VAL A 180 24.04 -19.65 1.01
C VAL A 180 23.49 -21.06 0.87
N ILE A 181 23.39 -21.51 -0.38
CA ILE A 181 22.95 -22.85 -0.80
C ILE A 181 24.15 -23.53 -1.49
N PRO A 182 24.96 -24.31 -0.75
CA PRO A 182 26.20 -24.88 -1.27
C PRO A 182 25.98 -25.83 -2.46
N GLU A 183 24.88 -26.57 -2.46
CA GLU A 183 24.57 -27.60 -3.46
C GLU A 183 24.38 -27.00 -4.86
N THR A 184 23.73 -25.84 -4.95
CA THR A 184 23.45 -25.15 -6.22
C THR A 184 24.43 -24.02 -6.51
N ARG A 185 25.39 -23.76 -5.62
CA ARG A 185 26.31 -22.62 -5.68
C ARG A 185 25.56 -21.28 -5.78
N THR A 186 24.43 -21.20 -5.09
CA THR A 186 23.54 -20.04 -5.14
C THR A 186 23.55 -19.29 -3.81
N ALA A 187 23.48 -17.97 -3.90
CA ALA A 187 23.31 -17.06 -2.78
C ALA A 187 22.03 -16.23 -2.98
N ILE A 188 21.28 -16.05 -1.89
CA ILE A 188 20.07 -15.24 -1.84
C ILE A 188 20.28 -14.15 -0.80
N LEU A 189 20.09 -12.89 -1.18
CA LEU A 189 20.02 -11.78 -0.23
C LEU A 189 18.61 -11.76 0.37
N LEU A 190 18.50 -11.65 1.68
CA LEU A 190 17.23 -11.74 2.39
C LEU A 190 17.09 -10.62 3.41
N ASP A 191 15.92 -9.99 3.42
CA ASP A 191 15.58 -8.95 4.37
C ASP A 191 14.12 -8.98 4.79
N ILE A 192 13.87 -8.56 6.03
CA ILE A 192 12.53 -8.25 6.54
C ILE A 192 12.57 -6.75 6.90
N PRO A 193 11.78 -5.88 6.26
CA PRO A 193 11.90 -4.44 6.44
C PRO A 193 11.60 -4.02 7.88
N THR A 194 12.63 -3.73 8.67
CA THR A 194 12.47 -3.24 10.05
C THR A 194 11.74 -1.90 10.12
N THR A 195 11.76 -1.12 9.02
CA THR A 195 10.98 0.12 8.90
C THR A 195 9.47 -0.09 9.07
N LEU A 196 8.98 -1.33 8.89
CA LEU A 196 7.57 -1.66 9.11
C LEU A 196 7.23 -1.83 10.59
N SER A 197 8.19 -1.86 11.52
CA SER A 197 7.88 -1.93 12.96
C SER A 197 6.97 -0.79 13.42
N VAL A 198 7.14 0.40 12.83
CA VAL A 198 6.30 1.59 13.08
C VAL A 198 4.81 1.34 12.75
N VAL A 199 4.50 0.38 11.87
CA VAL A 199 3.11 0.01 11.55
C VAL A 199 2.42 -0.59 12.78
N LYS A 200 3.14 -1.32 13.62
CA LYS A 200 2.59 -1.88 14.86
C LYS A 200 2.17 -0.75 15.80
N ASP A 201 3.08 0.15 16.12
CA ASP A 201 2.84 1.30 17.01
C ASP A 201 1.72 2.21 16.45
N PHE A 202 1.72 2.43 15.14
CA PHE A 202 0.68 3.21 14.46
C PHE A 202 -0.69 2.52 14.53
N SER A 203 -0.74 1.20 14.36
CA SER A 203 -2.00 0.44 14.45
C SER A 203 -2.55 0.42 15.86
N GLU A 204 -1.67 0.30 16.88
CA GLU A 204 -2.03 0.41 18.29
C GLU A 204 -2.58 1.80 18.62
N PHE A 205 -1.91 2.86 18.15
CA PHE A 205 -2.35 4.24 18.33
C PHE A 205 -3.74 4.50 17.73
N ILE A 206 -3.95 4.12 16.46
CA ILE A 206 -5.23 4.36 15.78
C ILE A 206 -6.36 3.55 16.43
N ALA A 207 -6.10 2.29 16.79
CA ALA A 207 -7.11 1.46 17.44
C ALA A 207 -7.51 2.02 18.82
N ALA A 208 -6.55 2.53 19.61
CA ALA A 208 -6.83 3.14 20.90
C ALA A 208 -7.65 4.45 20.78
N HIS A 209 -7.36 5.28 19.78
CA HIS A 209 -8.06 6.56 19.58
C HIS A 209 -9.45 6.39 18.93
N GLY A 210 -9.62 5.40 18.04
CA GLY A 210 -10.92 5.06 17.46
C GLY A 210 -11.88 4.42 18.47
N ALA A 211 -11.36 3.58 19.36
CA ALA A 211 -12.15 3.01 20.46
C ALA A 211 -12.67 4.08 21.42
N ALA A 212 -11.85 5.09 21.70
CA ALA A 212 -12.20 6.22 22.56
C ALA A 212 -13.26 7.16 21.92
N SER A 213 -13.24 7.33 20.59
CA SER A 213 -14.24 8.16 19.89
C SER A 213 -15.60 7.48 19.74
N ASP A 214 -15.60 6.15 19.58
CA ASP A 214 -16.81 5.38 19.25
C ASP A 214 -17.49 4.79 20.50
N GLY A 215 -16.91 4.99 21.69
CA GLY A 215 -17.42 4.43 22.96
C GLY A 215 -17.34 2.90 23.03
N VAL A 216 -16.64 2.27 22.10
CA VAL A 216 -16.45 0.82 22.00
C VAL A 216 -15.20 0.43 22.79
N ASN A 217 -15.38 0.07 24.06
CA ASN A 217 -14.33 -0.45 24.94
C ASN A 217 -14.20 -1.98 24.89
N ASP A 218 -14.71 -2.62 23.83
CA ASP A 218 -14.57 -4.06 23.67
C ASP A 218 -13.16 -4.42 23.20
N GLU A 219 -12.40 -5.05 24.10
CA GLU A 219 -11.01 -5.48 23.88
C GLU A 219 -10.85 -6.35 22.62
N PHE A 220 -11.87 -7.17 22.29
CA PHE A 220 -11.84 -8.00 21.09
C PHE A 220 -11.94 -7.16 19.80
N VAL A 221 -12.74 -6.09 19.81
CA VAL A 221 -12.91 -5.19 18.66
C VAL A 221 -11.65 -4.37 18.44
N VAL A 222 -11.02 -3.90 19.51
CA VAL A 222 -9.75 -3.16 19.46
C VAL A 222 -8.65 -4.04 18.87
N GLU A 223 -8.53 -5.28 19.33
CA GLU A 223 -7.51 -6.21 18.87
C GLU A 223 -7.71 -6.65 17.41
N ALA A 224 -8.96 -6.90 17.01
CA ALA A 224 -9.30 -7.18 15.60
C ALA A 224 -8.98 -5.97 14.70
N SER A 225 -9.25 -4.75 15.16
CA SER A 225 -8.96 -3.51 14.44
C SER A 225 -7.46 -3.31 14.23
N LYS A 226 -6.63 -3.53 15.26
CA LYS A 226 -5.16 -3.48 15.11
C LYS A 226 -4.66 -4.42 14.02
N LYS A 227 -5.13 -5.67 14.02
CA LYS A 227 -4.75 -6.68 13.01
C LYS A 227 -5.14 -6.26 11.60
N LEU A 228 -6.34 -5.70 11.44
CA LEU A 228 -6.83 -5.25 10.15
C LEU A 228 -6.05 -4.04 9.62
N ILE A 229 -5.76 -3.05 10.48
CA ILE A 229 -4.97 -1.87 10.12
C ILE A 229 -3.55 -2.29 9.74
N ALA A 230 -2.88 -3.11 10.54
CA ALA A 230 -1.53 -3.55 10.27
C ALA A 230 -1.43 -4.31 8.94
N LYS A 231 -2.38 -5.21 8.68
CA LYS A 231 -2.47 -5.94 7.41
C LYS A 231 -2.67 -4.99 6.22
N SER A 232 -3.62 -4.06 6.31
CA SER A 232 -3.89 -3.06 5.28
C SER A 232 -2.63 -2.22 4.96
N LYS A 233 -1.90 -1.80 6.00
CA LYS A 233 -0.67 -1.02 5.85
C LYS A 233 0.49 -1.81 5.25
N ALA A 234 0.63 -3.09 5.59
CA ALA A 234 1.59 -3.98 4.93
C ALA A 234 1.26 -4.20 3.45
N GLU A 235 -0.01 -4.42 3.11
CA GLU A 235 -0.46 -4.58 1.71
C GLU A 235 -0.24 -3.30 0.89
N ASP A 236 -0.49 -2.12 1.48
CA ASP A 236 -0.21 -0.84 0.84
C ASP A 236 1.30 -0.61 0.64
N PHE A 237 2.13 -0.95 1.63
CA PHE A 237 3.59 -0.89 1.51
C PHE A 237 4.08 -1.81 0.38
N GLU A 238 3.62 -3.06 0.35
CA GLU A 238 3.94 -4.03 -0.70
C GLU A 238 3.56 -3.50 -2.08
N ARG A 239 2.32 -3.01 -2.24
CA ARG A 239 1.82 -2.47 -3.52
C ARG A 239 2.69 -1.31 -4.02
N ARG A 240 3.06 -0.39 -3.12
CA ARG A 240 3.93 0.74 -3.48
C ARG A 240 5.35 0.32 -3.81
N LEU A 241 5.91 -0.60 -3.04
CA LEU A 241 7.26 -1.09 -3.27
C LEU A 241 7.36 -1.78 -4.63
N LYS A 242 6.37 -2.62 -4.98
CA LYS A 242 6.24 -3.22 -6.32
C LYS A 242 6.16 -2.14 -7.40
N GLY A 243 5.29 -1.14 -7.24
CA GLY A 243 5.17 -0.03 -8.19
C GLY A 243 6.48 0.73 -8.42
N MET A 244 7.26 1.03 -7.36
CA MET A 244 8.56 1.70 -7.50
C MET A 244 9.62 0.82 -8.18
N ILE A 245 9.62 -0.49 -7.88
CA ILE A 245 10.49 -1.44 -8.57
C ILE A 245 10.14 -1.47 -10.06
N GLU A 246 8.87 -1.57 -10.43
CA GLU A 246 8.40 -1.54 -11.81
C GLU A 246 8.78 -0.23 -12.51
N GLU A 247 8.57 0.92 -11.87
CA GLU A 247 8.92 2.25 -12.41
C GLU A 247 10.43 2.40 -12.66
N PHE A 248 11.26 1.93 -11.73
CA PHE A 248 12.71 1.91 -11.92
C PHE A 248 13.13 1.04 -13.11
N HIS A 249 12.51 -0.13 -13.28
CA HIS A 249 12.77 -0.98 -14.44
C HIS A 249 12.35 -0.30 -15.74
N ASN A 250 11.19 0.34 -15.77
CA ASN A 250 10.74 1.07 -16.95
C ASN A 250 11.67 2.24 -17.29
N THR A 251 12.18 2.94 -16.27
CA THR A 251 13.10 4.07 -16.47
C THR A 251 14.48 3.60 -16.90
N VAL A 252 15.05 2.60 -16.23
CA VAL A 252 16.34 2.02 -16.59
C VAL A 252 16.25 1.33 -17.94
N GLY A 253 15.22 0.52 -18.21
CA GLY A 253 15.03 -0.15 -19.50
C GLY A 253 14.86 0.81 -20.68
N LYS A 254 14.30 2.02 -20.46
CA LYS A 254 14.30 3.08 -21.47
C LYS A 254 15.69 3.67 -21.70
N VAL A 255 16.48 3.88 -20.64
CA VAL A 255 17.84 4.42 -20.71
C VAL A 255 18.87 3.39 -21.22
N THR A 256 18.71 2.10 -20.89
CA THR A 256 19.60 0.99 -21.29
C THR A 256 19.19 0.33 -22.61
N SER A 257 18.19 0.87 -23.33
CA SER A 257 17.89 0.48 -24.71
C SER A 257 19.02 0.81 -25.71
N LEU A 258 20.11 1.41 -25.23
CA LEU A 258 21.34 1.58 -26.01
C LEU A 258 22.41 0.52 -25.76
N GLU A 259 22.51 -0.17 -24.61
CA GLU A 259 23.57 -1.19 -24.36
C GLU A 259 23.20 -2.20 -23.23
N SER A 260 22.40 -3.24 -23.54
CA SER A 260 22.25 -4.52 -22.78
C SER A 260 21.95 -4.46 -21.25
N PRO A 261 21.94 -5.58 -20.53
CA PRO A 261 20.81 -6.48 -20.24
C PRO A 261 19.80 -5.92 -19.20
N GLY A 262 18.74 -5.25 -19.65
CA GLY A 262 17.69 -4.65 -18.78
C GLY A 262 16.60 -5.60 -18.28
N ALA A 263 16.44 -6.80 -18.86
CA ALA A 263 15.34 -7.72 -18.56
C ALA A 263 15.57 -8.65 -17.34
N VAL A 264 16.82 -8.81 -16.89
CA VAL A 264 17.21 -9.83 -15.89
C VAL A 264 16.85 -9.43 -14.45
N ALA A 265 16.71 -8.14 -14.15
CA ALA A 265 16.63 -7.68 -12.77
C ALA A 265 15.24 -7.76 -12.11
N MET A 266 14.16 -7.89 -12.88
CA MET A 266 12.85 -8.27 -12.32
C MET A 266 12.86 -9.70 -11.80
N ALA A 267 13.71 -10.57 -12.36
CA ALA A 267 13.87 -11.95 -11.89
C ALA A 267 14.63 -12.04 -10.54
N LEU A 268 15.34 -10.97 -10.14
CA LEU A 268 16.13 -10.94 -8.92
C LEU A 268 15.31 -10.56 -7.68
N VAL A 269 14.27 -9.72 -7.75
CA VAL A 269 13.56 -9.25 -6.53
C VAL A 269 12.25 -9.99 -6.30
N HIS A 270 12.14 -10.66 -5.14
CA HIS A 270 10.92 -11.33 -4.72
C HIS A 270 10.37 -10.70 -3.44
N ILE A 271 9.22 -10.03 -3.58
CA ILE A 271 8.47 -9.52 -2.43
C ILE A 271 7.40 -10.54 -2.07
N VAL A 272 7.52 -11.14 -0.88
CA VAL A 272 6.60 -12.16 -0.39
C VAL A 272 6.21 -11.87 1.05
N ALA A 273 5.01 -12.28 1.47
CA ALA A 273 4.66 -12.27 2.88
C ALA A 273 5.63 -13.15 3.69
N THR A 274 5.98 -12.77 4.92
CA THR A 274 6.93 -13.50 5.78
C THR A 274 6.56 -14.98 5.95
N ARG A 275 5.27 -15.29 6.11
CA ARG A 275 4.74 -16.67 6.15
C ARG A 275 5.04 -17.52 4.91
N LYS A 276 5.34 -16.88 3.77
CA LYS A 276 5.68 -17.53 2.49
C LYS A 276 7.19 -17.58 2.23
N LEU A 277 8.03 -17.03 3.11
CA LEU A 277 9.49 -17.03 2.93
C LEU A 277 10.03 -18.45 2.75
N ARG A 278 9.60 -19.39 3.59
CA ARG A 278 10.02 -20.81 3.48
C ARG A 278 9.73 -21.35 2.08
N HIS A 279 8.50 -21.19 1.60
CA HIS A 279 8.14 -21.67 0.27
C HIS A 279 8.98 -21.01 -0.82
N ARG A 280 9.17 -19.69 -0.75
CA ARG A 280 9.95 -18.96 -1.77
C ARG A 280 11.43 -19.32 -1.77
N LEU A 281 12.04 -19.49 -0.60
CA LEU A 281 13.42 -19.94 -0.48
C LEU A 281 13.59 -21.36 -1.03
N SER A 282 12.59 -22.24 -0.86
CA SER A 282 12.61 -23.58 -1.43
C SER A 282 12.60 -23.53 -2.96
N GLU A 283 11.72 -22.72 -3.56
CA GLU A 283 11.63 -22.57 -5.02
C GLU A 283 12.91 -22.00 -5.64
N LEU A 284 13.66 -21.19 -4.90
CA LEU A 284 14.94 -20.62 -5.35
C LEU A 284 16.13 -21.56 -5.13
N ALA A 285 15.92 -22.66 -4.42
CA ALA A 285 16.94 -23.65 -4.11
C ALA A 285 16.91 -24.88 -5.02
N GLU A 286 15.84 -25.03 -5.81
CA GLU A 286 15.64 -26.06 -6.83
C GLU A 286 16.21 -25.62 -8.18
#